data_AF-A0A8H8A2A0-F1
#
_entry.id   AF-A0A8H8A2A0-F1
#
_cell.length_a   1.000
_cell.length_b   1.000
_cell.length_c   1.000
_cell.angle_alpha   90.00
_cell.angle_beta   90.00
_cell.angle_gamma   90.00
#
_symmetry.space_group_name_H-M   'P 1'
#
loop_
_entity.id
_entity.type
_entity.pdbx_description
1 polymer ?
#
loop_
_entity_poly.entity_id
_entity_poly.type
_entity_poly.pdbx_seq_one_letter_code
_entity_poly.pdbx_strand_id
1 'polypeptide(L)'
;MNMVWEWHVVGQNLARGVARAVKRRDAGVKDEIDELHILALILKENDLEENECKNKLKEYCELLKNAIIEDKEIHEKLKGLCEDKKRETKCKELKKNVEAKCTTFEKKLKEVAGKDILTLTYEECKENEKQCLFFEAACSNKLKNDCSTLRTNCYQKKREEVADEALMRALSGNLENDGKCKKKLQEVCPELGQESDELTKKCINLHDTCTPLVAATKEKCKSLETELESALTTNKLQENGLSLLEKCYFYEKSCETDKPKCSNLKEKCKTAGIVYVPPGSEFDPTRPEPTLAEKIGLGQLYEEAAADGVVIGRALEGDIVDLLVFLSGTDKFDETKCKNVLTDKCKSIENLAGTIKEVCQNKTQHENKCQEYNQEFGKRKDTLTKRFTARQFGNEVMLWNKLPEFLTEHDCVEFQFECFYYEGQSFGTQCKNVRAACYKRGLDELANKALQDALRGKFHDETGKLSEEFQRNW
;
A
#
# COMPACT_ATOMS: atom_id res chain seq x y z
N MET A 1 6.14 -6.61 -33.21
CA MET A 1 7.17 -5.55 -33.28
C MET A 1 7.22 -4.71 -31.99
N ASN A 2 6.89 -5.30 -30.82
CA ASN A 2 6.66 -4.57 -29.55
C ASN A 2 7.55 -5.03 -28.36
N MET A 3 8.52 -5.94 -28.55
CA MET A 3 9.32 -6.46 -27.42
C MET A 3 10.57 -5.62 -27.07
N VAL A 4 10.90 -4.60 -27.88
CA VAL A 4 12.12 -3.78 -27.68
C VAL A 4 11.85 -2.53 -26.82
N TRP A 5 10.58 -2.12 -26.68
CA TRP A 5 10.17 -0.92 -25.94
C TRP A 5 10.02 -1.17 -24.42
N GLU A 6 9.60 -2.37 -24.00
CA GLU A 6 9.45 -2.73 -22.57
C GLU A 6 10.77 -2.73 -21.78
N TRP A 7 11.92 -2.93 -22.44
CA TRP A 7 13.23 -2.86 -21.79
C TRP A 7 13.85 -1.46 -21.77
N HIS A 8 13.46 -0.58 -22.70
CA HIS A 8 14.12 0.72 -22.86
C HIS A 8 13.71 1.73 -21.79
N VAL A 9 12.43 1.76 -21.38
CA VAL A 9 11.93 2.80 -20.46
C VAL A 9 12.15 2.42 -18.98
N VAL A 10 11.87 1.17 -18.60
CA VAL A 10 12.01 0.71 -17.20
C VAL A 10 13.48 0.46 -16.84
N GLY A 11 14.26 -0.14 -17.74
CA GLY A 11 15.68 -0.42 -17.50
C GLY A 11 16.54 0.84 -17.37
N GLN A 12 16.27 1.88 -18.16
CA GLN A 12 17.05 3.12 -18.13
C GLN A 12 16.69 4.03 -16.95
N ASN A 13 15.41 4.09 -16.55
CA ASN A 13 14.99 4.87 -15.39
C ASN A 13 15.38 4.20 -14.06
N LEU A 14 15.31 2.87 -13.98
CA LEU A 14 15.76 2.09 -12.81
C LEU A 14 17.30 2.10 -12.68
N ALA A 15 18.05 1.94 -13.77
CA ALA A 15 19.52 2.03 -13.74
C ALA A 15 20.01 3.43 -13.32
N ARG A 16 19.37 4.50 -13.81
CA ARG A 16 19.69 5.88 -13.41
C ARG A 16 19.22 6.22 -11.99
N GLY A 17 18.08 5.66 -11.56
CA GLY A 17 17.57 5.78 -10.19
C GLY A 17 18.46 5.07 -9.18
N VAL A 18 18.88 3.83 -9.47
CA VAL A 18 19.82 3.05 -8.64
C VAL A 18 21.19 3.74 -8.57
N ALA A 19 21.76 4.19 -9.70
CA ALA A 19 23.06 4.88 -9.70
C ALA A 19 23.08 6.18 -8.88
N ARG A 20 21.93 6.85 -8.71
CA ARG A 20 21.81 8.12 -7.97
C ARG A 20 21.34 7.95 -6.52
N ALA A 21 20.52 6.95 -6.23
CA ALA A 21 20.13 6.59 -4.86
C ALA A 21 21.36 6.19 -4.02
N VAL A 22 22.37 5.57 -4.63
CA VAL A 22 23.62 5.22 -3.93
C VAL A 22 24.59 6.41 -3.79
N LYS A 23 24.35 7.56 -4.46
CA LYS A 23 25.23 8.75 -4.40
C LYS A 23 24.97 9.66 -3.18
N ARG A 24 24.04 9.31 -2.29
CA ARG A 24 23.76 10.08 -1.05
C ARG A 24 23.71 9.17 0.18
N ARG A 25 24.79 9.12 0.96
CA ARG A 25 24.79 9.41 2.42
C ARG A 25 26.15 9.19 3.08
N ASP A 26 26.27 9.86 4.21
CA ASP A 26 27.39 9.98 5.13
C ASP A 26 28.14 8.68 5.46
N ALA A 27 29.41 8.86 5.80
CA ALA A 27 30.29 7.87 6.40
C ALA A 27 29.66 7.30 7.69
N GLY A 28 28.93 6.17 7.58
CA GLY A 28 28.39 5.48 8.75
C GLY A 28 27.31 4.44 8.48
N VAL A 29 26.60 4.48 7.35
CA VAL A 29 25.60 3.46 7.00
C VAL A 29 26.30 2.31 6.27
N LYS A 30 26.34 1.11 6.89
CA LYS A 30 26.76 -0.11 6.18
C LYS A 30 25.86 -0.28 4.96
N ASP A 31 26.49 -0.32 3.79
CA ASP A 31 25.78 -0.40 2.52
C ASP A 31 25.13 -1.78 2.37
N GLU A 32 23.83 -1.87 2.66
CA GLU A 32 23.08 -3.13 2.72
C GLU A 32 22.85 -3.76 1.34
N ILE A 33 23.03 -2.98 0.27
CA ILE A 33 22.91 -3.44 -1.13
C ILE A 33 24.32 -3.76 -1.64
N ASP A 34 24.65 -5.05 -1.73
CA ASP A 34 25.92 -5.51 -2.29
C ASP A 34 25.86 -5.64 -3.84
N GLU A 35 26.99 -5.97 -4.46
CA GLU A 35 27.07 -6.18 -5.91
C GLU A 35 26.14 -7.31 -6.41
N LEU A 36 25.92 -8.35 -5.59
CA LEU A 36 25.09 -9.49 -5.92
C LEU A 36 23.60 -9.11 -6.04
N HIS A 37 23.12 -8.17 -5.22
CA HIS A 37 21.76 -7.62 -5.35
C HIS A 37 21.58 -6.92 -6.70
N ILE A 38 22.56 -6.10 -7.10
CA ILE A 38 22.50 -5.38 -8.38
C ILE A 38 22.52 -6.36 -9.55
N LEU A 39 23.36 -7.39 -9.49
CA LEU A 39 23.40 -8.46 -10.49
C LEU A 39 22.07 -9.20 -10.60
N ALA A 40 21.47 -9.59 -9.47
CA ALA A 40 20.18 -10.28 -9.46
C ALA A 40 19.01 -9.40 -9.97
N LEU A 41 19.08 -8.08 -9.77
CA LEU A 41 18.09 -7.15 -10.32
C LEU A 41 18.19 -7.03 -11.84
N ILE A 42 19.41 -6.99 -12.37
CA ILE A 42 19.68 -6.87 -13.81
C ILE A 42 19.37 -8.20 -14.53
N LEU A 43 19.76 -9.32 -13.91
CA LEU A 43 19.75 -10.65 -14.52
C LEU A 43 18.58 -11.48 -14.01
N LYS A 44 17.68 -11.88 -14.92
CA LYS A 44 16.54 -12.74 -14.61
C LYS A 44 17.00 -14.20 -14.48
N GLU A 45 16.11 -15.09 -14.04
CA GLU A 45 16.44 -16.51 -13.83
C GLU A 45 17.13 -17.16 -15.04
N ASN A 46 16.64 -16.89 -16.26
CA ASN A 46 17.23 -17.41 -17.49
C ASN A 46 18.58 -16.76 -17.85
N ASP A 47 18.86 -15.58 -17.31
CA ASP A 47 20.09 -14.82 -17.59
C ASP A 47 21.24 -15.23 -16.65
N LEU A 48 21.00 -16.13 -15.68
CA LEU A 48 22.02 -16.58 -14.73
C LEU A 48 23.02 -17.58 -15.33
N GLU A 49 22.72 -18.18 -16.48
CA GLU A 49 23.65 -19.02 -17.21
C GLU A 49 24.85 -18.21 -17.70
N GLU A 50 26.06 -18.77 -17.64
CA GLU A 50 27.31 -18.01 -17.79
C GLU A 50 27.36 -17.17 -19.09
N ASN A 51 26.95 -17.75 -20.22
CA ASN A 51 26.96 -17.06 -21.51
C ASN A 51 25.85 -16.01 -21.63
N GLU A 52 24.65 -16.29 -21.12
CA GLU A 52 23.53 -15.33 -21.10
C GLU A 52 23.86 -14.13 -20.19
N CYS A 53 24.40 -14.41 -19.00
CA CYS A 53 24.89 -13.40 -18.07
C CYS A 53 25.91 -12.46 -18.73
N LYS A 54 26.90 -13.03 -19.44
CA LYS A 54 27.93 -12.24 -20.16
C LYS A 54 27.29 -11.32 -21.20
N ASN A 55 26.33 -11.83 -21.97
CA ASN A 55 25.65 -11.08 -23.02
C ASN A 55 24.78 -9.96 -22.41
N LYS A 56 23.95 -10.28 -21.42
CA LYS A 56 23.05 -9.31 -20.75
C LYS A 56 23.81 -8.21 -20.04
N LEU A 57 24.89 -8.55 -19.33
CA LEU A 57 25.75 -7.54 -18.72
C LEU A 57 26.45 -6.68 -19.76
N LYS A 58 26.86 -7.23 -20.91
CA LYS A 58 27.41 -6.42 -22.00
C LYS A 58 26.39 -5.42 -22.52
N GLU A 59 25.17 -5.87 -22.83
CA GLU A 59 24.06 -5.01 -23.27
C GLU A 59 23.78 -3.89 -22.26
N TYR A 60 23.65 -4.25 -20.98
CA TYR A 60 23.43 -3.30 -19.90
C TYR A 60 24.54 -2.24 -19.81
N CYS A 61 25.81 -2.68 -19.89
CA CYS A 61 26.95 -1.79 -19.81
C CYS A 61 27.10 -0.87 -21.04
N GLU A 62 26.72 -1.33 -22.23
CA GLU A 62 26.68 -0.48 -23.43
C GLU A 62 25.56 0.57 -23.32
N LEU A 63 24.37 0.19 -22.85
CA LEU A 63 23.29 1.13 -22.55
C LEU A 63 23.73 2.17 -21.52
N LEU A 64 24.42 1.75 -20.46
CA LEU A 64 24.92 2.64 -19.42
C LEU A 64 25.95 3.65 -19.98
N LYS A 65 26.88 3.19 -20.82
CA LYS A 65 27.87 4.06 -21.49
C LYS A 65 27.20 5.05 -22.44
N ASN A 66 26.20 4.63 -23.20
CA ASN A 66 25.48 5.52 -24.11
C ASN A 66 24.61 6.54 -23.35
N ALA A 67 24.12 6.18 -22.16
CA ALA A 67 23.26 7.03 -21.35
C ALA A 67 24.01 7.99 -20.44
N ILE A 68 25.33 7.86 -20.27
CA ILE A 68 26.14 8.65 -19.35
C ILE A 68 27.19 9.41 -20.14
N ILE A 69 27.24 10.72 -19.92
CA ILE A 69 28.07 11.67 -20.68
C ILE A 69 29.53 11.61 -20.19
N GLU A 70 29.77 11.22 -18.93
CA GLU A 70 31.11 11.01 -18.37
C GLU A 70 31.22 9.78 -17.44
N ASP A 71 32.22 8.92 -17.68
CA ASP A 71 32.55 7.73 -16.87
C ASP A 71 32.77 8.00 -15.36
N LYS A 72 33.02 9.26 -14.98
CA LYS A 72 33.22 9.70 -13.59
C LYS A 72 31.93 9.78 -12.78
N GLU A 73 30.77 9.73 -13.43
CA GLU A 73 29.47 9.79 -12.77
C GLU A 73 28.88 8.41 -12.41
N ILE A 74 29.51 7.33 -12.88
CA ILE A 74 29.07 5.95 -12.63
C ILE A 74 29.43 5.55 -11.20
N HIS A 75 28.44 5.04 -10.46
CA HIS A 75 28.66 4.48 -9.12
C HIS A 75 29.73 3.38 -9.16
N GLU A 76 30.66 3.36 -8.19
CA GLU A 76 31.82 2.46 -8.19
C GLU A 76 31.43 0.98 -8.37
N LYS A 77 30.33 0.56 -7.72
CA LYS A 77 29.77 -0.81 -7.88
C LYS A 77 29.33 -1.11 -9.32
N LEU A 78 28.72 -0.16 -10.03
CA LEU A 78 28.32 -0.33 -11.44
C LEU A 78 29.52 -0.31 -12.38
N LYS A 79 30.53 0.52 -12.08
CA LYS A 79 31.77 0.56 -12.86
C LYS A 79 32.50 -0.79 -12.82
N GLY A 80 32.62 -1.37 -11.63
CA GLY A 80 33.23 -2.69 -11.45
C GLY A 80 32.47 -3.83 -12.13
N LEU A 81 31.16 -3.70 -12.37
CA LEU A 81 30.36 -4.68 -13.12
C LEU A 81 30.69 -4.69 -14.62
N CYS A 82 31.02 -3.53 -15.18
CA CYS A 82 31.22 -3.38 -16.62
C CYS A 82 32.65 -3.69 -17.11
N GLU A 83 33.59 -3.97 -16.22
CA GLU A 83 34.96 -4.36 -16.58
C GLU A 83 35.03 -5.78 -17.18
N ASP A 84 35.47 -5.90 -18.44
CA ASP A 84 35.42 -7.16 -19.21
C ASP A 84 36.13 -8.34 -18.52
N LYS A 85 37.32 -8.15 -17.95
CA LYS A 85 38.07 -9.20 -17.25
C LYS A 85 37.37 -9.69 -15.97
N LYS A 86 36.58 -8.84 -15.32
CA LYS A 86 35.84 -9.19 -14.10
C LYS A 86 34.50 -9.83 -14.42
N ARG A 87 33.89 -9.49 -15.56
CA ARG A 87 32.57 -10.01 -15.99
C ARG A 87 32.55 -11.54 -16.10
N GLU A 88 33.62 -12.12 -16.63
CA GLU A 88 33.72 -13.57 -16.82
C GLU A 88 33.76 -14.34 -15.50
N THR A 89 34.61 -13.92 -14.56
CA THR A 89 34.67 -14.51 -13.21
C THR A 89 33.34 -14.31 -12.46
N LYS A 90 32.72 -13.13 -12.59
CA LYS A 90 31.45 -12.80 -11.94
C LYS A 90 30.33 -13.73 -12.42
N CYS A 91 30.13 -13.87 -13.73
CA CYS A 91 29.08 -14.74 -14.27
C CYS A 91 29.28 -16.23 -13.92
N LYS A 92 30.54 -16.69 -13.80
CA LYS A 92 30.86 -18.08 -13.45
C LYS A 92 30.39 -18.47 -12.05
N GLU A 93 30.50 -17.57 -11.07
CA GLU A 93 30.10 -17.83 -9.68
C GLU A 93 28.70 -17.30 -9.35
N LEU A 94 28.14 -16.43 -10.20
CA LEU A 94 26.89 -15.73 -9.96
C LEU A 94 25.73 -16.67 -9.65
N LYS A 95 25.49 -17.66 -10.53
CA LYS A 95 24.34 -18.57 -10.39
C LYS A 95 24.33 -19.25 -9.03
N LYS A 96 25.47 -19.82 -8.61
CA LYS A 96 25.62 -20.47 -7.31
C LYS A 96 25.39 -19.49 -6.15
N ASN A 97 25.91 -18.27 -6.27
CA ASN A 97 25.77 -17.24 -5.23
C ASN A 97 24.31 -16.76 -5.11
N VAL A 98 23.63 -16.52 -6.23
CA VAL A 98 22.21 -16.17 -6.29
C VAL A 98 21.35 -17.30 -5.73
N GLU A 99 21.57 -18.55 -6.16
CA GLU A 99 20.83 -19.71 -5.65
C GLU A 99 20.96 -19.90 -4.13
N ALA A 100 22.17 -19.71 -3.59
CA ALA A 100 22.42 -19.78 -2.15
C ALA A 100 21.69 -18.67 -1.37
N LYS A 101 21.74 -17.44 -1.87
CA LYS A 101 21.00 -16.30 -1.30
C LYS A 101 19.50 -16.53 -1.37
N CYS A 102 18.97 -16.94 -2.52
CA CYS A 102 17.55 -17.19 -2.71
C CYS A 102 17.03 -18.30 -1.81
N THR A 103 17.78 -19.40 -1.64
CA THR A 103 17.37 -20.48 -0.73
C THR A 103 17.36 -20.03 0.74
N THR A 104 18.30 -19.16 1.12
CA THR A 104 18.33 -18.58 2.47
C THR A 104 17.18 -17.60 2.68
N PHE A 105 16.93 -16.74 1.70
CA PHE A 105 15.87 -15.75 1.75
C PHE A 105 14.48 -16.39 1.70
N GLU A 106 14.26 -17.41 0.86
CA GLU A 106 13.01 -18.17 0.76
C GLU A 106 12.54 -18.68 2.13
N LYS A 107 13.45 -19.24 2.95
CA LYS A 107 13.10 -19.71 4.30
C LYS A 107 12.58 -18.59 5.19
N LYS A 108 13.29 -17.46 5.22
CA LYS A 108 12.88 -16.27 6.00
C LYS A 108 11.57 -15.70 5.47
N LEU A 109 11.43 -15.62 4.15
CA LEU A 109 10.27 -15.05 3.50
C LEU A 109 9.02 -15.90 3.75
N LYS A 110 9.12 -17.24 3.76
CA LYS A 110 7.98 -18.11 4.13
C LYS A 110 7.49 -17.87 5.55
N GLU A 111 8.40 -17.65 6.50
CA GLU A 111 8.02 -17.32 7.87
C GLU A 111 7.28 -15.99 7.94
N VAL A 112 7.78 -14.96 7.26
CA VAL A 112 7.17 -13.61 7.26
C VAL A 112 5.85 -13.57 6.46
N ALA A 113 5.83 -14.14 5.25
CA ALA A 113 4.64 -14.15 4.39
C ALA A 113 3.52 -15.06 4.94
N GLY A 114 3.85 -16.01 5.81
CA GLY A 114 2.89 -16.86 6.52
C GLY A 114 2.29 -16.21 7.77
N LYS A 115 2.75 -15.02 8.19
CA LYS A 115 2.18 -14.30 9.31
C LYS A 115 0.79 -13.76 9.00
N ASP A 116 -0.01 -13.63 10.05
CA ASP A 116 -1.24 -12.85 9.97
C ASP A 116 -0.92 -11.35 9.76
N ILE A 117 -1.75 -10.67 8.96
CA ILE A 117 -1.60 -9.25 8.60
C ILE A 117 -1.47 -8.37 9.85
N LEU A 118 -2.19 -8.70 10.93
CA LEU A 118 -2.15 -7.93 12.19
C LEU A 118 -0.79 -8.04 12.90
N THR A 119 -0.08 -9.16 12.72
CA THR A 119 1.21 -9.43 13.39
C THR A 119 2.43 -9.06 12.54
N LEU A 120 2.23 -8.82 11.26
CA LEU A 120 3.27 -8.38 10.33
C LEU A 120 3.71 -6.97 10.72
N THR A 121 5.02 -6.72 10.82
CA THR A 121 5.54 -5.38 11.17
C THR A 121 5.91 -4.57 9.94
N TYR A 122 5.99 -3.25 10.10
CA TYR A 122 6.44 -2.36 9.02
C TYR A 122 7.90 -2.65 8.62
N GLU A 123 8.77 -2.95 9.59
CA GLU A 123 10.16 -3.33 9.34
C GLU A 123 10.23 -4.61 8.50
N GLU A 124 9.40 -5.60 8.81
CA GLU A 124 9.32 -6.85 8.05
C GLU A 124 8.87 -6.62 6.62
N CYS A 125 7.86 -5.78 6.40
CA CYS A 125 7.47 -5.34 5.06
C CYS A 125 8.66 -4.70 4.34
N LYS A 126 9.23 -3.64 4.91
CA LYS A 126 10.28 -2.85 4.28
C LYS A 126 11.53 -3.68 3.92
N GLU A 127 12.01 -4.51 4.85
CA GLU A 127 13.21 -5.31 4.65
C GLU A 127 13.00 -6.42 3.61
N ASN A 128 11.89 -7.15 3.71
CA ASN A 128 11.65 -8.30 2.83
C ASN A 128 11.16 -7.88 1.44
N GLU A 129 10.40 -6.78 1.32
CA GLU A 129 10.00 -6.24 0.01
C GLU A 129 11.19 -5.74 -0.79
N LYS A 130 12.14 -5.09 -0.11
CA LYS A 130 13.43 -4.71 -0.69
C LYS A 130 14.15 -5.94 -1.24
N GLN A 131 14.26 -7.02 -0.47
CA GLN A 131 14.90 -8.26 -0.94
C GLN A 131 14.13 -8.90 -2.11
N CYS A 132 12.80 -8.91 -2.06
CA CYS A 132 11.95 -9.36 -3.16
C CYS A 132 12.20 -8.57 -4.45
N LEU A 133 12.35 -7.24 -4.37
CA LEU A 133 12.66 -6.41 -5.53
C LEU A 133 13.95 -6.87 -6.25
N PHE A 134 14.99 -7.26 -5.50
CA PHE A 134 16.27 -7.68 -6.08
C PHE A 134 16.26 -9.12 -6.58
N PHE A 135 15.64 -10.06 -5.86
CA PHE A 135 15.82 -11.49 -6.11
C PHE A 135 14.64 -12.20 -6.77
N GLU A 136 13.43 -11.62 -6.76
CA GLU A 136 12.23 -12.31 -7.27
C GLU A 136 12.36 -12.71 -8.75
N ALA A 137 12.90 -11.83 -9.60
CA ALA A 137 13.06 -12.13 -11.02
C ALA A 137 14.16 -13.16 -11.30
N ALA A 138 15.22 -13.16 -10.49
CA ALA A 138 16.33 -14.10 -10.59
C ALA A 138 15.99 -15.49 -10.03
N CYS A 139 15.00 -15.57 -9.12
CA CYS A 139 14.60 -16.78 -8.40
C CYS A 139 13.09 -16.96 -8.44
N SER A 140 12.52 -16.84 -9.64
CA SER A 140 11.08 -16.76 -9.85
C SER A 140 10.35 -18.04 -9.42
N ASN A 141 11.00 -19.19 -9.61
CA ASN A 141 10.50 -20.49 -9.16
C ASN A 141 10.34 -20.64 -7.64
N LYS A 142 11.10 -19.88 -6.84
CA LYS A 142 11.12 -19.99 -5.37
C LYS A 142 10.40 -18.84 -4.68
N LEU A 143 10.55 -17.62 -5.19
CA LEU A 143 10.17 -16.40 -4.47
C LEU A 143 8.86 -15.77 -4.96
N LYS A 144 8.41 -16.06 -6.19
CA LYS A 144 7.26 -15.37 -6.82
C LYS A 144 6.02 -15.31 -5.94
N ASN A 145 5.59 -16.46 -5.41
CA ASN A 145 4.34 -16.53 -4.63
C ASN A 145 4.47 -15.86 -3.26
N ASP A 146 5.59 -16.08 -2.58
CA ASP A 146 5.80 -15.55 -1.22
C ASP A 146 6.06 -14.04 -1.26
N CYS A 147 6.79 -13.54 -2.27
CA CYS A 147 6.99 -12.11 -2.49
C CYS A 147 5.69 -11.40 -2.87
N SER A 148 4.86 -12.02 -3.72
CA SER A 148 3.53 -11.49 -4.02
C SER A 148 2.67 -11.43 -2.76
N THR A 149 2.63 -12.50 -1.98
CA THR A 149 1.84 -12.59 -0.74
C THR A 149 2.28 -11.55 0.29
N LEU A 150 3.60 -11.38 0.49
CA LEU A 150 4.15 -10.35 1.36
C LEU A 150 3.64 -8.96 0.96
N ARG A 151 3.82 -8.57 -0.31
CA ARG A 151 3.42 -7.25 -0.80
C ARG A 151 1.91 -7.01 -0.68
N THR A 152 1.11 -8.03 -1.00
CA THR A 152 -0.35 -7.92 -0.84
C THR A 152 -0.75 -7.73 0.61
N ASN A 153 -0.05 -8.39 1.54
CA ASN A 153 -0.30 -8.26 2.97
C ASN A 153 0.16 -6.91 3.51
N CYS A 154 1.34 -6.42 3.11
CA CYS A 154 1.85 -5.10 3.50
C CYS A 154 0.97 -3.97 2.98
N TYR A 155 0.55 -4.05 1.72
CA TYR A 155 -0.41 -3.12 1.13
C TYR A 155 -1.73 -3.11 1.92
N GLN A 156 -2.32 -4.29 2.16
CA GLN A 156 -3.59 -4.41 2.88
C GLN A 156 -3.46 -3.94 4.33
N LYS A 157 -2.35 -4.26 5.01
CA LYS A 157 -2.06 -3.85 6.39
C LYS A 157 -2.12 -2.34 6.53
N LYS A 158 -1.42 -1.61 5.66
CA LYS A 158 -1.40 -0.14 5.71
C LYS A 158 -2.80 0.44 5.51
N ARG A 159 -3.61 -0.13 4.61
CA ARG A 159 -5.02 0.29 4.42
C ARG A 159 -5.87 0.04 5.66
N GLU A 160 -5.72 -1.12 6.30
CA GLU A 160 -6.43 -1.45 7.54
C GLU A 160 -6.00 -0.54 8.71
N GLU A 161 -4.72 -0.22 8.83
CA GLU A 161 -4.20 0.71 9.84
C GLU A 161 -4.75 2.14 9.65
N VAL A 162 -4.87 2.59 8.40
CA VAL A 162 -5.49 3.89 8.08
C VAL A 162 -6.97 3.90 8.47
N ALA A 163 -7.71 2.84 8.18
CA ALA A 163 -9.11 2.73 8.57
C ALA A 163 -9.28 2.69 10.09
N ASP A 164 -8.44 1.94 10.80
CA ASP A 164 -8.45 1.91 12.26
C ASP A 164 -8.11 3.27 12.86
N GLU A 165 -7.12 3.97 12.31
CA GLU A 165 -6.76 5.34 12.70
C GLU A 165 -7.92 6.32 12.47
N ALA A 166 -8.54 6.29 11.29
CA ALA A 166 -9.70 7.13 10.98
C ALA A 166 -10.86 6.89 11.95
N LEU A 167 -11.17 5.63 12.27
CA LEU A 167 -12.18 5.29 13.26
C LEU A 167 -11.79 5.74 14.67
N MET A 168 -10.53 5.60 15.08
CA MET A 168 -10.08 6.09 16.38
C MET A 168 -10.29 7.61 16.53
N ARG A 169 -10.01 8.37 15.48
CA ARG A 169 -10.26 9.83 15.44
C ARG A 169 -11.77 10.14 15.47
N ALA A 170 -12.58 9.44 14.68
CA ALA A 170 -14.02 9.63 14.60
C ALA A 170 -14.76 9.26 15.91
N LEU A 171 -14.24 8.26 16.62
CA LEU A 171 -14.79 7.75 17.87
C LEU A 171 -14.14 8.38 19.12
N SER A 172 -13.40 9.49 18.95
CA SER A 172 -12.76 10.20 20.06
C SER A 172 -13.74 10.45 21.22
N GLY A 173 -13.35 10.07 22.44
CA GLY A 173 -14.17 10.13 23.64
C GLY A 173 -15.20 9.00 23.81
N ASN A 174 -15.25 8.04 22.89
CA ASN A 174 -16.21 6.92 22.90
C ASN A 174 -15.53 5.54 22.87
N LEU A 175 -14.20 5.49 23.00
CA LEU A 175 -13.37 4.26 22.97
C LEU A 175 -12.99 3.72 24.35
N GLU A 176 -13.71 4.15 25.39
CA GLU A 176 -13.53 3.68 26.76
C GLU A 176 -13.93 2.21 26.93
N ASN A 177 -15.08 1.85 26.34
CA ASN A 177 -15.64 0.52 26.40
C ASN A 177 -16.40 0.17 25.11
N ASP A 178 -16.57 -1.12 24.91
CA ASP A 178 -17.17 -1.69 23.70
C ASP A 178 -18.61 -1.21 23.44
N GLY A 179 -19.41 -0.97 24.49
CA GLY A 179 -20.78 -0.49 24.35
C GLY A 179 -20.87 0.95 23.81
N LYS A 180 -20.06 1.86 24.34
CA LYS A 180 -19.94 3.25 23.85
C LYS A 180 -19.39 3.27 22.43
N CYS A 181 -18.37 2.47 22.15
CA CYS A 181 -17.77 2.34 20.83
C CYS A 181 -18.82 1.92 19.80
N LYS A 182 -19.56 0.83 20.05
CA LYS A 182 -20.56 0.29 19.11
C LYS A 182 -21.64 1.32 18.77
N LYS A 183 -22.16 2.02 19.78
CA LYS A 183 -23.18 3.05 19.57
C LYS A 183 -22.65 4.18 18.70
N LYS A 184 -21.45 4.70 19.00
CA LYS A 184 -20.87 5.79 18.22
C LYS A 184 -20.46 5.35 16.82
N LEU A 185 -19.96 4.12 16.67
CA LEU A 185 -19.61 3.53 15.37
C LEU A 185 -20.84 3.45 14.45
N GLN A 186 -21.99 3.03 14.95
CA GLN A 186 -23.25 3.04 14.20
C GLN A 186 -23.66 4.44 13.70
N GLU A 187 -23.38 5.49 14.48
CA GLU A 187 -23.69 6.87 14.08
C GLU A 187 -22.78 7.38 12.96
N VAL A 188 -21.51 7.01 12.94
CA VAL A 188 -20.52 7.53 11.98
C VAL A 188 -20.45 6.70 10.69
N CYS A 189 -20.85 5.43 10.73
CA CYS A 189 -20.73 4.50 9.61
C CYS A 189 -21.46 4.90 8.32
N PRO A 190 -22.66 5.51 8.35
CA PRO A 190 -23.31 5.97 7.13
C PRO A 190 -22.49 7.00 6.35
N GLU A 191 -21.67 7.81 7.05
CA GLU A 191 -20.82 8.82 6.43
C GLU A 191 -19.42 8.25 6.10
N LEU A 192 -18.75 7.63 7.08
CA LEU A 192 -17.37 7.16 6.90
C LEU A 192 -17.24 5.82 6.19
N GLY A 193 -18.23 4.94 6.29
CA GLY A 193 -18.15 3.61 5.67
C GLY A 193 -17.92 3.70 4.17
N GLN A 194 -18.45 4.74 3.52
CA GLN A 194 -18.34 4.94 2.08
C GLN A 194 -16.97 5.46 1.62
N GLU A 195 -16.12 5.93 2.55
CA GLU A 195 -14.85 6.57 2.18
C GLU A 195 -13.73 5.57 1.84
N SER A 196 -13.89 4.29 2.21
CA SER A 196 -13.04 3.19 1.75
C SER A 196 -13.65 1.81 2.03
N ASP A 197 -13.20 0.81 1.28
CA ASP A 197 -13.57 -0.60 1.49
C ASP A 197 -13.26 -1.09 2.91
N GLU A 198 -12.12 -0.67 3.47
CA GLU A 198 -11.71 -1.03 4.83
C GLU A 198 -12.66 -0.41 5.88
N LEU A 199 -13.08 0.84 5.71
CA LEU A 199 -14.07 1.47 6.58
C LEU A 199 -15.44 0.78 6.46
N THR A 200 -15.86 0.43 5.24
CA THR A 200 -17.05 -0.40 5.01
C THR A 200 -16.98 -1.72 5.78
N LYS A 201 -15.86 -2.46 5.69
CA LYS A 201 -15.64 -3.73 6.40
C LYS A 201 -15.77 -3.57 7.91
N LYS A 202 -15.21 -2.51 8.48
CA LYS A 202 -15.26 -2.22 9.92
C LYS A 202 -16.68 -1.85 10.35
N CYS A 203 -17.41 -1.11 9.52
CA CYS A 203 -18.81 -0.76 9.75
C CYS A 203 -19.76 -1.96 9.71
N ILE A 204 -19.49 -2.96 8.87
CA ILE A 204 -20.25 -4.22 8.82
C ILE A 204 -19.99 -5.06 10.09
N ASN A 205 -18.76 -5.04 10.63
CA ASN A 205 -18.33 -5.91 11.73
C ASN A 205 -18.15 -5.14 13.05
N LEU A 206 -19.23 -4.56 13.57
CA LEU A 206 -19.19 -3.68 14.75
C LEU A 206 -18.50 -4.31 15.98
N HIS A 207 -18.81 -5.58 16.29
CA HIS A 207 -18.24 -6.28 17.45
C HIS A 207 -16.73 -6.47 17.32
N ASP A 208 -16.31 -7.01 16.18
CA ASP A 208 -14.91 -7.36 15.92
C ASP A 208 -14.07 -6.11 15.64
N THR A 209 -14.70 -4.98 15.36
CA THR A 209 -14.07 -3.67 15.22
C THR A 209 -13.84 -3.01 16.57
N CYS A 210 -14.85 -2.94 17.44
CA CYS A 210 -14.73 -2.17 18.69
C CYS A 210 -13.76 -2.78 19.71
N THR A 211 -13.72 -4.11 19.83
CA THR A 211 -12.81 -4.80 20.76
C THR A 211 -11.33 -4.42 20.55
N PRO A 212 -10.76 -4.58 19.33
CA PRO A 212 -9.38 -4.19 19.08
C PRO A 212 -9.16 -2.67 19.12
N LEU A 213 -10.12 -1.84 18.69
CA LEU A 213 -9.98 -0.38 18.75
C LEU A 213 -9.87 0.13 20.20
N VAL A 214 -10.68 -0.39 21.11
CA VAL A 214 -10.61 -0.07 22.54
C VAL A 214 -9.25 -0.49 23.12
N ALA A 215 -8.74 -1.66 22.74
CA ALA A 215 -7.43 -2.12 23.19
C ALA A 215 -6.28 -1.25 22.64
N ALA A 216 -6.30 -0.95 21.34
CA ALA A 216 -5.31 -0.09 20.67
C ALA A 216 -5.31 1.33 21.25
N THR A 217 -6.49 1.86 21.59
CA THR A 217 -6.62 3.18 22.23
C THR A 217 -5.92 3.23 23.58
N LYS A 218 -6.05 2.17 24.41
CA LYS A 218 -5.36 2.10 25.71
C LYS A 218 -3.84 2.12 25.54
N GLU A 219 -3.31 1.36 24.58
CA GLU A 219 -1.87 1.36 24.31
C GLU A 219 -1.39 2.71 23.75
N LYS A 220 -2.19 3.36 22.88
CA LYS A 220 -1.89 4.73 22.41
C LYS A 220 -1.89 5.76 23.55
N CYS A 221 -2.81 5.66 24.52
CA CYS A 221 -2.82 6.55 25.68
C CYS A 221 -1.54 6.43 26.51
N LYS A 222 -1.08 5.20 26.79
CA LYS A 222 0.20 4.96 27.50
C LYS A 222 1.42 5.46 26.72
N SER A 223 1.44 5.24 25.40
CA SER A 223 2.51 5.75 24.54
C SER A 223 2.54 7.28 24.56
N LEU A 224 1.37 7.92 24.42
CA LEU A 224 1.24 9.37 24.45
C LEU A 224 1.68 9.95 25.80
N GLU A 225 1.29 9.34 26.91
CA GLU A 225 1.77 9.74 28.24
C GLU A 225 3.29 9.72 28.33
N THR A 226 3.92 8.60 27.92
CA THR A 226 5.38 8.43 27.93
C THR A 226 6.09 9.43 27.01
N GLU A 227 5.57 9.63 25.81
CA GLU A 227 6.10 10.60 24.84
C GLU A 227 6.03 12.04 25.38
N LEU A 228 4.94 12.40 26.06
CA LEU A 228 4.77 13.71 26.68
C LEU A 228 5.74 13.91 27.84
N GLU A 229 5.92 12.92 28.71
CA GLU A 229 6.87 13.03 29.81
C GLU A 229 8.31 13.24 29.31
N SER A 230 8.70 12.53 28.25
CA SER A 230 9.99 12.72 27.59
C SER A 230 10.12 14.10 26.94
N ALA A 231 9.10 14.55 26.19
CA ALA A 231 9.14 15.84 25.49
C ALA A 231 9.17 17.02 26.47
N LEU A 232 8.42 16.93 27.57
CA LEU A 232 8.33 17.98 28.59
C LEU A 232 9.60 18.11 29.44
N THR A 233 10.39 17.03 29.56
CA THR A 233 11.66 17.01 30.33
C THR A 233 12.87 17.37 29.48
N THR A 234 12.92 16.93 28.22
CA THR A 234 14.07 17.15 27.31
C THR A 234 13.97 18.43 26.48
N ASN A 235 12.89 19.20 26.62
CA ASN A 235 12.60 20.43 25.87
C ASN A 235 12.60 20.23 24.33
N LYS A 236 12.33 19.02 23.84
CA LYS A 236 12.19 18.66 22.42
C LYS A 236 10.88 19.12 21.78
N LEU A 237 10.35 20.24 22.27
CA LEU A 237 9.05 20.78 21.85
C LEU A 237 9.08 21.27 20.40
N GLN A 238 10.21 21.77 19.92
CA GLN A 238 10.34 22.22 18.53
C GLN A 238 10.33 21.08 17.51
N GLU A 239 10.82 19.89 17.88
CA GLU A 239 10.85 18.73 16.99
C GLU A 239 9.48 18.03 16.94
N ASN A 240 8.85 17.81 18.10
CA ASN A 240 7.69 16.92 18.21
C ASN A 240 6.40 17.64 18.65
N GLY A 241 6.45 18.93 18.96
CA GLY A 241 5.34 19.66 19.58
C GLY A 241 4.05 19.64 18.76
N LEU A 242 4.13 19.81 17.44
CA LEU A 242 2.96 19.76 16.55
C LEU A 242 2.32 18.36 16.53
N SER A 243 3.13 17.31 16.32
CA SER A 243 2.65 15.92 16.30
C SER A 243 2.03 15.51 17.65
N LEU A 244 2.63 15.92 18.77
CA LEU A 244 2.07 15.64 20.09
C LEU A 244 0.77 16.41 20.36
N LEU A 245 0.64 17.65 19.86
CA LEU A 245 -0.61 18.41 19.96
C LEU A 245 -1.73 17.77 19.14
N GLU A 246 -1.43 17.27 17.95
CA GLU A 246 -2.36 16.49 17.13
C GLU A 246 -2.85 15.24 17.87
N LYS A 247 -1.92 14.43 18.41
CA LYS A 247 -2.27 13.25 19.20
C LYS A 247 -3.15 13.62 20.40
N CYS A 248 -2.81 14.69 21.12
CA CYS A 248 -3.63 15.19 22.22
C CYS A 248 -5.04 15.56 21.74
N TYR A 249 -5.18 16.25 20.62
CA TYR A 249 -6.49 16.63 20.07
C TYR A 249 -7.38 15.42 19.79
N PHE A 250 -6.84 14.35 19.20
CA PHE A 250 -7.63 13.18 18.82
C PHE A 250 -7.84 12.17 19.96
N TYR A 251 -6.85 11.94 20.83
CA TYR A 251 -6.90 10.82 21.77
C TYR A 251 -7.13 11.20 23.23
N GLU A 252 -6.84 12.45 23.66
CA GLU A 252 -6.93 12.84 25.09
C GLU A 252 -8.29 12.48 25.69
N LYS A 253 -9.38 12.71 24.94
CA LYS A 253 -10.76 12.43 25.37
C LYS A 253 -11.03 10.94 25.58
N SER A 254 -10.29 10.07 24.92
CA SER A 254 -10.43 8.62 25.04
C SER A 254 -9.55 8.01 26.14
N CYS A 255 -8.65 8.79 26.74
CA CYS A 255 -7.72 8.35 27.78
C CYS A 255 -8.30 8.63 29.18
N GLU A 256 -8.92 7.61 29.80
CA GLU A 256 -9.53 7.76 31.13
C GLU A 256 -8.53 7.64 32.29
N THR A 257 -7.74 6.55 32.30
CA THR A 257 -6.80 6.23 33.39
C THR A 257 -5.46 6.92 33.19
N ASP A 258 -4.95 6.89 31.96
CA ASP A 258 -3.62 7.38 31.58
C ASP A 258 -3.78 8.78 30.99
N LYS A 259 -4.24 9.74 31.82
CA LYS A 259 -4.55 11.11 31.37
C LYS A 259 -3.26 11.80 30.95
N PRO A 260 -3.00 11.95 29.64
CA PRO A 260 -1.76 12.53 29.18
C PRO A 260 -1.75 14.01 29.60
N LYS A 261 -0.57 14.57 29.91
CA LYS A 261 -0.40 15.98 30.34
C LYS A 261 -0.54 16.96 29.15
N CYS A 262 -1.56 16.77 28.32
CA CYS A 262 -1.85 17.54 27.10
C CYS A 262 -2.08 19.03 27.37
N SER A 263 -2.72 19.37 28.50
CA SER A 263 -2.88 20.77 28.93
C SER A 263 -1.53 21.46 29.14
N ASN A 264 -0.58 20.78 29.81
CA ASN A 264 0.77 21.32 30.03
C ASN A 264 1.54 21.48 28.72
N LEU A 265 1.40 20.51 27.80
CA LEU A 265 1.99 20.61 26.46
C LEU A 265 1.45 21.84 25.73
N LYS A 266 0.12 22.05 25.74
CA LYS A 266 -0.54 23.15 25.05
C LYS A 266 -0.02 24.51 25.53
N GLU A 267 0.16 24.70 26.83
CA GLU A 267 0.71 25.94 27.38
C GLU A 267 2.18 26.17 26.97
N LYS A 268 3.01 25.13 27.04
CA LYS A 268 4.42 25.24 26.62
C LYS A 268 4.56 25.49 25.12
N CYS A 269 3.82 24.77 24.28
CA CYS A 269 3.82 24.97 22.82
C CYS A 269 3.35 26.39 22.47
N LYS A 270 2.30 26.90 23.11
CA LYS A 270 1.83 28.28 22.91
C LYS A 270 2.92 29.31 23.24
N THR A 271 3.66 29.10 24.32
CA THR A 271 4.80 29.96 24.70
C THR A 271 5.93 29.89 23.67
N ALA A 272 6.14 28.73 23.05
CA ALA A 272 7.11 28.52 21.98
C ALA A 272 6.63 28.95 20.58
N GLY A 273 5.42 29.53 20.46
CA GLY A 273 4.85 29.93 19.17
C GLY A 273 4.37 28.75 18.30
N ILE A 274 4.25 27.55 18.87
CA ILE A 274 3.79 26.34 18.18
C ILE A 274 2.28 26.22 18.38
N VAL A 275 1.53 26.28 17.28
CA VAL A 275 0.07 26.18 17.28
C VAL A 275 -0.36 25.06 16.33
N TYR A 276 -1.12 24.11 16.86
CA TYR A 276 -1.80 23.10 16.05
C TYR A 276 -3.19 23.61 15.68
N VAL A 277 -3.52 23.58 14.40
CA VAL A 277 -4.83 23.95 13.86
C VAL A 277 -5.57 22.66 13.51
N PRO A 278 -6.64 22.30 14.24
CA PRO A 278 -7.37 21.08 13.94
C PRO A 278 -7.99 21.11 12.53
N PRO A 279 -8.08 19.95 11.86
CA PRO A 279 -8.79 19.82 10.59
C PRO A 279 -10.23 20.34 10.69
N GLY A 280 -10.66 21.12 9.70
CA GLY A 280 -12.00 21.72 9.66
C GLY A 280 -12.24 22.83 10.70
N SER A 281 -11.22 23.31 11.42
CA SER A 281 -11.39 24.42 12.38
C SER A 281 -11.33 25.82 11.74
N GLU A 282 -10.87 25.93 10.50
CA GLU A 282 -10.88 27.19 9.76
C GLU A 282 -12.30 27.58 9.38
N PHE A 283 -12.81 28.64 10.00
CA PHE A 283 -14.10 29.21 9.65
C PHE A 283 -13.98 30.01 8.36
N ASP A 284 -14.46 29.44 7.26
CA ASP A 284 -14.66 30.12 5.99
C ASP A 284 -16.17 30.26 5.74
N PRO A 285 -16.76 31.47 5.88
CA PRO A 285 -18.19 31.67 5.69
C PRO A 285 -18.65 31.44 4.24
N THR A 286 -17.72 31.25 3.29
CA THR A 286 -18.02 30.95 1.89
C THR A 286 -18.07 29.45 1.60
N ARG A 287 -17.66 28.60 2.55
CA ARG A 287 -17.65 27.13 2.41
C ARG A 287 -18.75 26.48 3.26
N PRO A 288 -19.25 25.30 2.85
CA PRO A 288 -20.09 24.47 3.70
C PRO A 288 -19.38 24.12 5.02
N GLU A 289 -20.18 23.71 6.01
CA GLU A 289 -19.60 23.15 7.23
C GLU A 289 -18.73 21.92 6.90
N PRO A 290 -17.59 21.74 7.60
CA PRO A 290 -16.73 20.60 7.37
C PRO A 290 -17.46 19.28 7.64
N THR A 291 -17.30 18.35 6.72
CA THR A 291 -17.72 16.94 6.82
C THR A 291 -17.00 16.21 7.96
N LEU A 292 -17.49 15.04 8.36
CA LEU A 292 -16.80 14.21 9.35
C LEU A 292 -15.43 13.77 8.85
N ALA A 293 -15.30 13.41 7.57
CA ALA A 293 -14.03 13.03 6.94
C ALA A 293 -12.99 14.17 7.04
N GLU A 294 -13.40 15.42 6.82
CA GLU A 294 -12.53 16.59 7.01
C GLU A 294 -12.17 16.80 8.49
N LYS A 295 -13.13 16.69 9.41
CA LYS A 295 -12.91 16.90 10.86
C LYS A 295 -11.93 15.90 11.47
N ILE A 296 -11.84 14.68 10.92
CA ILE A 296 -10.88 13.66 11.34
C ILE A 296 -9.55 13.72 10.59
N GLY A 297 -9.44 14.59 9.57
CA GLY A 297 -8.26 14.67 8.72
C GLY A 297 -8.06 13.43 7.85
N LEU A 298 -9.13 12.83 7.31
CA LEU A 298 -9.04 11.60 6.51
C LEU A 298 -8.14 11.75 5.28
N GLY A 299 -8.21 12.91 4.61
CA GLY A 299 -7.34 13.22 3.47
C GLY A 299 -5.85 13.18 3.85
N GLN A 300 -5.48 13.69 5.03
CA GLN A 300 -4.10 13.61 5.52
C GLN A 300 -3.66 12.15 5.74
N LEU A 301 -4.53 11.31 6.30
CA LEU A 301 -4.23 9.88 6.47
C LEU A 301 -4.01 9.17 5.13
N TYR A 302 -4.77 9.56 4.09
CA TYR A 302 -4.60 9.02 2.74
C TYR A 302 -3.31 9.52 2.09
N GLU A 303 -2.94 10.79 2.28
CA GLU A 303 -1.64 11.33 1.81
C GLU A 303 -0.45 10.64 2.50
N GLU A 304 -0.56 10.38 3.81
CA GLU A 304 0.44 9.63 4.57
C GLU A 304 0.56 8.17 4.07
N ALA A 305 -0.55 7.54 3.67
CA ALA A 305 -0.53 6.21 3.06
C ALA A 305 0.08 6.22 1.64
N ALA A 306 -0.22 7.26 0.85
CA ALA A 306 0.36 7.43 -0.48
C ALA A 306 1.88 7.64 -0.43
N ALA A 307 2.42 8.21 0.66
CA ALA A 307 3.86 8.29 0.90
C ALA A 307 4.54 6.93 1.12
N ASP A 308 3.76 5.88 1.43
CA ASP A 308 4.18 4.49 1.45
C ASP A 308 3.79 3.74 0.16
N GLY A 309 3.32 4.44 -0.88
CA GLY A 309 2.90 3.83 -2.16
C GLY A 309 1.52 3.15 -2.11
N VAL A 310 0.73 3.42 -1.07
CA VAL A 310 -0.59 2.80 -0.86
C VAL A 310 -1.69 3.73 -1.33
N VAL A 311 -2.51 3.27 -2.27
CA VAL A 311 -3.63 4.03 -2.81
C VAL A 311 -4.90 3.66 -2.04
N ILE A 312 -5.52 4.66 -1.43
CA ILE A 312 -6.82 4.57 -0.76
C ILE A 312 -7.68 5.69 -1.33
N GLY A 313 -8.92 5.36 -1.65
CA GLY A 313 -9.86 6.35 -2.13
C GLY A 313 -11.28 5.89 -1.96
N ARG A 314 -12.18 6.86 -2.06
CA ARG A 314 -13.61 6.61 -2.11
C ARG A 314 -13.95 5.91 -3.42
N ALA A 315 -14.40 4.67 -3.31
CA ALA A 315 -14.86 3.90 -4.45
C ALA A 315 -16.34 4.18 -4.78
N LEU A 316 -16.89 3.40 -5.70
CA LEU A 316 -18.33 3.39 -5.99
C LEU A 316 -19.11 2.96 -4.73
N GLU A 317 -20.32 3.47 -4.57
CA GLU A 317 -21.20 2.99 -3.50
C GLU A 317 -21.64 1.57 -3.83
N GLY A 318 -21.11 0.58 -3.09
CA GLY A 318 -21.50 -0.81 -3.23
C GLY A 318 -22.97 -0.99 -2.90
N ASP A 319 -23.68 -1.72 -3.77
CA ASP A 319 -25.10 -1.94 -3.57
C ASP A 319 -25.37 -3.23 -2.79
N ILE A 320 -26.66 -3.59 -2.71
CA ILE A 320 -27.07 -4.77 -1.97
C ILE A 320 -26.49 -6.06 -2.54
N VAL A 321 -26.31 -6.17 -3.87
CA VAL A 321 -25.75 -7.38 -4.49
C VAL A 321 -24.28 -7.51 -4.10
N ASP A 322 -23.51 -6.42 -4.23
CA ASP A 322 -22.10 -6.39 -3.84
C ASP A 322 -21.95 -6.86 -2.38
N LEU A 323 -22.72 -6.27 -1.48
CA LEU A 323 -22.67 -6.57 -0.05
C LEU A 323 -23.05 -8.02 0.27
N LEU A 324 -24.09 -8.56 -0.36
CA LEU A 324 -24.51 -9.95 -0.16
C LEU A 324 -23.46 -10.94 -0.66
N VAL A 325 -22.80 -10.63 -1.77
CA VAL A 325 -21.70 -11.44 -2.31
C VAL A 325 -20.49 -11.41 -1.36
N PHE A 326 -20.10 -10.23 -0.87
CA PHE A 326 -19.04 -10.08 0.12
C PHE A 326 -19.30 -10.91 1.39
N LEU A 327 -20.51 -10.78 1.95
CA LEU A 327 -20.91 -11.50 3.15
C LEU A 327 -21.03 -13.02 2.96
N SER A 328 -21.09 -13.48 1.72
CA SER A 328 -21.06 -14.92 1.41
C SER A 328 -19.68 -15.52 1.56
N GLY A 329 -18.63 -14.69 1.61
CA GLY A 329 -17.25 -15.11 1.79
C GLY A 329 -16.73 -15.91 0.59
N THR A 330 -16.05 -17.02 0.87
CA THR A 330 -15.48 -17.92 -0.16
C THR A 330 -16.48 -18.92 -0.72
N ASP A 331 -17.66 -19.04 -0.10
CA ASP A 331 -18.70 -19.90 -0.63
C ASP A 331 -19.24 -19.29 -1.92
N LYS A 332 -19.53 -20.14 -2.90
CA LYS A 332 -20.13 -19.70 -4.15
C LYS A 332 -21.43 -18.95 -3.84
N PHE A 333 -21.53 -17.73 -4.35
CA PHE A 333 -22.77 -16.98 -4.29
C PHE A 333 -23.82 -17.63 -5.21
N ASP A 334 -24.96 -17.98 -4.61
CA ASP A 334 -26.16 -18.47 -5.28
C ASP A 334 -27.40 -18.10 -4.45
N GLU A 335 -28.58 -18.49 -4.92
CA GLU A 335 -29.86 -18.18 -4.27
C GLU A 335 -29.93 -18.73 -2.84
N THR A 336 -29.37 -19.90 -2.59
CA THR A 336 -29.38 -20.51 -1.25
C THR A 336 -28.48 -19.74 -0.31
N LYS A 337 -27.26 -19.41 -0.78
CA LYS A 337 -26.30 -18.64 0.00
C LYS A 337 -26.81 -17.24 0.30
N CYS A 338 -27.44 -16.58 -0.68
CA CYS A 338 -28.10 -15.29 -0.50
C CYS A 338 -29.14 -15.32 0.62
N LYS A 339 -30.02 -16.33 0.64
CA LYS A 339 -31.04 -16.49 1.70
C LYS A 339 -30.42 -16.69 3.08
N ASN A 340 -29.35 -17.48 3.17
CA ASN A 340 -28.65 -17.71 4.42
C ASN A 340 -28.02 -16.42 4.96
N VAL A 341 -27.37 -15.63 4.09
CA VAL A 341 -26.78 -14.34 4.44
C VAL A 341 -27.86 -13.38 4.94
N LEU A 342 -28.99 -13.24 4.22
CA LEU A 342 -30.10 -12.39 4.66
C LEU A 342 -30.70 -12.86 5.99
N THR A 343 -30.72 -14.16 6.26
CA THR A 343 -31.25 -14.70 7.52
C THR A 343 -30.31 -14.41 8.69
N ASP A 344 -29.01 -14.61 8.50
CA ASP A 344 -28.04 -14.66 9.60
C ASP A 344 -27.33 -13.32 9.84
N LYS A 345 -27.17 -12.49 8.80
CA LYS A 345 -26.31 -11.30 8.81
C LYS A 345 -27.07 -9.98 8.73
N CYS A 346 -28.39 -9.99 8.55
CA CYS A 346 -29.18 -8.77 8.39
C CYS A 346 -29.01 -7.74 9.52
N LYS A 347 -28.92 -8.20 10.78
CA LYS A 347 -28.69 -7.31 11.93
C LYS A 347 -27.37 -6.52 11.83
N SER A 348 -26.38 -7.05 11.13
CA SER A 348 -25.07 -6.41 10.95
C SER A 348 -25.07 -5.36 9.84
N ILE A 349 -26.05 -5.39 8.93
CA ILE A 349 -26.05 -4.54 7.72
C ILE A 349 -27.28 -3.63 7.56
N GLU A 350 -28.34 -3.84 8.33
CA GLU A 350 -29.59 -3.06 8.22
C GLU A 350 -29.41 -1.55 8.45
N ASN A 351 -28.30 -1.15 9.08
CA ASN A 351 -27.99 0.25 9.38
C ASN A 351 -27.07 0.91 8.36
N LEU A 352 -26.60 0.18 7.33
CA LEU A 352 -25.69 0.71 6.32
C LEU A 352 -26.42 1.54 5.26
N ALA A 353 -27.61 1.10 4.84
CA ALA A 353 -28.44 1.83 3.88
C ALA A 353 -29.93 1.50 4.06
N GLY A 354 -30.80 2.45 3.67
CA GLY A 354 -32.26 2.28 3.76
C GLY A 354 -32.80 1.11 2.93
N THR A 355 -32.24 0.88 1.75
CA THR A 355 -32.60 -0.24 0.86
C THR A 355 -32.31 -1.61 1.48
N ILE A 356 -31.17 -1.74 2.18
CA ILE A 356 -30.80 -2.98 2.90
C ILE A 356 -31.79 -3.25 4.04
N LYS A 357 -32.16 -2.21 4.79
CA LYS A 357 -33.13 -2.30 5.87
C LYS A 357 -34.47 -2.86 5.39
N GLU A 358 -34.98 -2.37 4.27
CA GLU A 358 -36.24 -2.84 3.67
C GLU A 358 -36.18 -4.33 3.31
N VAL A 359 -35.08 -4.78 2.69
CA VAL A 359 -34.88 -6.18 2.31
C VAL A 359 -34.75 -7.08 3.55
N CYS A 360 -34.04 -6.61 4.58
CA CYS A 360 -33.88 -7.34 5.83
C CYS A 360 -35.19 -7.53 6.61
N GLN A 361 -36.09 -6.54 6.56
CA GLN A 361 -37.37 -6.61 7.26
C GLN A 361 -38.41 -7.49 6.54
N ASN A 362 -38.35 -7.57 5.20
CA ASN A 362 -39.36 -8.26 4.40
C ASN A 362 -38.97 -9.70 4.01
N LYS A 363 -38.98 -10.60 5.00
CA LYS A 363 -38.55 -12.01 4.85
C LYS A 363 -39.30 -12.80 3.77
N THR A 364 -40.57 -12.48 3.51
CA THR A 364 -41.38 -13.19 2.52
C THR A 364 -40.94 -12.95 1.08
N GLN A 365 -40.14 -11.89 0.84
CA GLN A 365 -39.61 -11.56 -0.48
C GLN A 365 -38.21 -12.10 -0.74
N HIS A 366 -37.56 -12.73 0.24
CA HIS A 366 -36.18 -13.22 0.09
C HIS A 366 -36.03 -14.21 -1.06
N GLU A 367 -37.03 -15.07 -1.28
CA GLU A 367 -37.08 -16.03 -2.40
C GLU A 367 -36.88 -15.34 -3.76
N ASN A 368 -37.80 -14.46 -4.12
CA ASN A 368 -37.81 -13.79 -5.42
C ASN A 368 -36.62 -12.82 -5.56
N LYS A 369 -36.27 -12.09 -4.50
CA LYS A 369 -35.15 -11.15 -4.52
C LYS A 369 -33.80 -11.85 -4.69
N CYS A 370 -33.57 -12.97 -4.01
CA CYS A 370 -32.31 -13.70 -4.17
C CYS A 370 -32.17 -14.30 -5.57
N GLN A 371 -33.26 -14.66 -6.25
CA GLN A 371 -33.23 -15.06 -7.65
C GLN A 371 -32.79 -13.90 -8.56
N GLU A 372 -33.33 -12.70 -8.35
CA GLU A 372 -32.91 -11.49 -9.08
C GLU A 372 -31.44 -11.14 -8.82
N TYR A 373 -31.02 -11.11 -7.56
CA TYR A 373 -29.64 -10.81 -7.17
C TYR A 373 -28.63 -11.82 -7.71
N ASN A 374 -28.99 -13.11 -7.76
CA ASN A 374 -28.14 -14.14 -8.35
C ASN A 374 -27.93 -13.93 -9.86
N GLN A 375 -28.98 -13.54 -10.59
CA GLN A 375 -28.87 -13.21 -12.01
C GLN A 375 -28.03 -11.97 -12.26
N GLU A 376 -28.19 -10.95 -11.42
CA GLU A 376 -27.41 -9.72 -11.48
C GLU A 376 -25.92 -9.98 -11.20
N PHE A 377 -25.63 -10.75 -10.14
CA PHE A 377 -24.28 -11.19 -9.82
C PHE A 377 -23.62 -11.91 -11.00
N GLY A 378 -24.34 -12.81 -11.69
CA GLY A 378 -23.81 -13.48 -12.89
C GLY A 378 -23.32 -12.51 -13.96
N LYS A 379 -24.11 -11.46 -14.25
CA LYS A 379 -23.74 -10.42 -15.23
C LYS A 379 -22.52 -9.61 -14.79
N ARG A 380 -22.44 -9.26 -13.50
CA ARG A 380 -21.30 -8.54 -12.91
C ARG A 380 -20.04 -9.38 -12.98
N LYS A 381 -20.12 -10.65 -12.59
CA LYS A 381 -19.01 -11.61 -12.65
C LYS A 381 -18.45 -11.74 -14.06
N ASP A 382 -19.31 -11.84 -15.08
CA ASP A 382 -18.88 -11.91 -16.48
C ASP A 382 -18.19 -10.61 -16.93
N THR A 383 -18.72 -9.47 -16.49
CA THR A 383 -18.15 -8.15 -16.79
C THR A 383 -16.78 -7.99 -16.15
N LEU A 384 -16.67 -8.29 -14.85
CA LEU A 384 -15.42 -8.24 -14.09
C LEU A 384 -14.35 -9.16 -14.68
N THR A 385 -14.73 -10.37 -15.09
CA THR A 385 -13.81 -11.32 -15.76
C THR A 385 -13.21 -10.70 -17.04
N LYS A 386 -14.03 -10.04 -17.86
CA LYS A 386 -13.56 -9.34 -19.07
C LYS A 386 -12.63 -8.18 -18.72
N ARG A 387 -12.94 -7.41 -17.68
CA ARG A 387 -12.10 -6.29 -17.22
C ARG A 387 -10.73 -6.75 -16.74
N PHE A 388 -10.67 -7.80 -15.90
CA PHE A 388 -9.40 -8.39 -15.47
C PHE A 388 -8.57 -8.88 -16.66
N THR A 389 -9.21 -9.57 -17.61
CA THR A 389 -8.55 -10.02 -18.83
C THR A 389 -7.99 -8.85 -19.65
N ALA A 390 -8.78 -7.78 -19.83
CA ALA A 390 -8.38 -6.60 -20.58
C ALA A 390 -7.17 -5.87 -19.96
N ARG A 391 -7.08 -5.87 -18.62
CA ARG A 391 -5.94 -5.33 -17.87
C ARG A 391 -4.83 -6.34 -17.61
N GLN A 392 -4.91 -7.54 -18.20
CA GLN A 392 -3.92 -8.61 -18.09
C GLN A 392 -3.71 -9.16 -16.68
N PHE A 393 -4.71 -9.03 -15.80
CA PHE A 393 -4.72 -9.70 -14.50
C PHE A 393 -5.07 -11.17 -14.67
N GLY A 394 -4.03 -11.99 -14.83
CA GLY A 394 -4.16 -13.43 -15.05
C GLY A 394 -4.59 -14.22 -13.81
N ASN A 395 -4.93 -15.49 -14.03
CA ASN A 395 -5.32 -16.45 -12.97
C ASN A 395 -4.11 -17.02 -12.20
N GLU A 396 -2.89 -16.65 -12.59
CA GLU A 396 -1.66 -17.02 -11.92
C GLU A 396 -1.00 -15.79 -11.31
N VAL A 397 -0.23 -16.00 -10.23
CA VAL A 397 0.57 -14.94 -9.61
C VAL A 397 1.60 -14.45 -10.61
N MET A 398 1.61 -13.14 -10.83
CA MET A 398 2.52 -12.46 -11.74
C MET A 398 3.79 -12.02 -11.00
N LEU A 399 4.92 -12.02 -11.71
CA LEU A 399 6.16 -11.42 -11.21
C LEU A 399 6.02 -9.89 -11.18
N TRP A 400 6.71 -9.25 -10.24
CA TRP A 400 6.73 -7.78 -10.11
C TRP A 400 7.01 -7.04 -11.43
N ASN A 401 7.98 -7.52 -12.20
CA ASN A 401 8.38 -6.95 -13.49
C ASN A 401 7.44 -7.31 -14.66
N LYS A 402 6.37 -8.06 -14.40
CA LYS A 402 5.32 -8.43 -15.37
C LYS A 402 3.96 -7.86 -15.00
N LEU A 403 3.83 -7.22 -13.84
CA LEU A 403 2.61 -6.52 -13.46
C LEU A 403 2.34 -5.34 -14.40
N PRO A 404 1.06 -5.04 -14.70
CA PRO A 404 0.67 -3.89 -15.49
C PRO A 404 1.28 -2.58 -14.96
N GLU A 405 1.76 -1.72 -15.85
CA GLU A 405 2.50 -0.49 -15.49
C GLU A 405 1.65 0.78 -15.62
N PHE A 406 0.58 0.75 -16.42
CA PHE A 406 -0.25 1.92 -16.73
C PHE A 406 -1.60 1.90 -16.00
N LEU A 407 -1.54 1.78 -14.67
CA LEU A 407 -2.71 1.94 -13.81
C LEU A 407 -2.80 3.38 -13.32
N THR A 408 -3.99 3.96 -13.40
CA THR A 408 -4.30 5.23 -12.73
C THR A 408 -4.70 4.98 -11.27
N GLU A 409 -4.76 6.03 -10.45
CA GLU A 409 -5.33 5.91 -9.09
C GLU A 409 -6.78 5.45 -9.14
N HIS A 410 -7.53 6.00 -10.10
CA HIS A 410 -8.90 5.59 -10.35
C HIS A 410 -8.99 4.10 -10.68
N ASP A 411 -8.14 3.58 -11.56
CA ASP A 411 -8.10 2.14 -11.86
C ASP A 411 -7.84 1.32 -10.58
N CYS A 412 -6.93 1.80 -9.73
CA CYS A 412 -6.63 1.12 -8.47
C CYS A 412 -7.81 1.15 -7.50
N VAL A 413 -8.41 2.29 -7.25
CA VAL A 413 -9.61 2.40 -6.40
C VAL A 413 -10.72 1.48 -6.91
N GLU A 414 -10.96 1.48 -8.22
CA GLU A 414 -12.03 0.70 -8.82
C GLU A 414 -11.77 -0.82 -8.77
N PHE A 415 -10.57 -1.29 -9.13
CA PHE A 415 -10.27 -2.72 -9.04
C PHE A 415 -10.10 -3.21 -7.60
N GLN A 416 -9.64 -2.36 -6.67
CA GLN A 416 -9.62 -2.70 -5.24
C GLN A 416 -11.04 -2.89 -4.71
N PHE A 417 -11.97 -2.01 -5.09
CA PHE A 417 -13.38 -2.13 -4.76
C PHE A 417 -13.98 -3.45 -5.28
N GLU A 418 -13.77 -3.76 -6.57
CA GLU A 418 -14.24 -5.02 -7.15
C GLU A 418 -13.64 -6.23 -6.39
N CYS A 419 -12.36 -6.15 -6.04
CA CYS A 419 -11.71 -7.19 -5.24
C CYS A 419 -12.24 -7.29 -3.82
N PHE A 420 -12.59 -6.18 -3.18
CA PHE A 420 -13.17 -6.19 -1.85
C PHE A 420 -14.47 -7.00 -1.83
N TYR A 421 -15.36 -6.79 -2.80
CA TYR A 421 -16.65 -7.50 -2.83
C TYR A 421 -16.58 -8.91 -3.45
N TYR A 422 -15.73 -9.12 -4.45
CA TYR A 422 -15.78 -10.31 -5.30
C TYR A 422 -14.62 -11.28 -5.16
N GLU A 423 -13.58 -10.98 -4.38
CA GLU A 423 -12.39 -11.85 -4.27
C GLU A 423 -12.73 -13.31 -3.93
N GLY A 424 -13.68 -13.52 -3.00
CA GLY A 424 -14.16 -14.85 -2.58
C GLY A 424 -14.83 -15.65 -3.69
N GLN A 425 -15.22 -15.02 -4.80
CA GLN A 425 -15.97 -15.62 -5.91
C GLN A 425 -15.08 -16.14 -7.04
N SER A 426 -13.92 -16.71 -6.68
CA SER A 426 -12.87 -17.23 -7.59
C SER A 426 -12.01 -16.16 -8.27
N PHE A 427 -11.88 -14.97 -7.68
CA PHE A 427 -11.01 -13.89 -8.17
C PHE A 427 -9.75 -13.68 -7.32
N GLY A 428 -9.48 -14.57 -6.36
CA GLY A 428 -8.35 -14.50 -5.43
C GLY A 428 -7.00 -14.15 -6.09
N THR A 429 -6.61 -14.86 -7.14
CA THR A 429 -5.30 -14.61 -7.77
C THR A 429 -5.27 -13.28 -8.53
N GLN A 430 -6.34 -12.95 -9.25
CA GLN A 430 -6.48 -11.68 -9.95
C GLN A 430 -6.40 -10.52 -8.96
N CYS A 431 -7.07 -10.64 -7.81
CA CYS A 431 -7.05 -9.63 -6.77
C CYS A 431 -5.70 -9.46 -6.08
N LYS A 432 -4.93 -10.55 -5.91
CA LYS A 432 -3.53 -10.45 -5.52
C LYS A 432 -2.70 -9.67 -6.54
N ASN A 433 -2.89 -9.94 -7.84
CA ASN A 433 -2.19 -9.23 -8.91
C ASN A 433 -2.60 -7.74 -8.97
N VAL A 434 -3.88 -7.41 -8.75
CA VAL A 434 -4.38 -6.03 -8.64
C VAL A 434 -3.70 -5.29 -7.49
N ARG A 435 -3.71 -5.85 -6.28
CA ARG A 435 -3.03 -5.26 -5.11
C ARG A 435 -1.55 -5.04 -5.37
N ALA A 436 -0.85 -6.03 -5.90
CA ALA A 436 0.56 -5.91 -6.22
C ALA A 436 0.83 -4.82 -7.27
N ALA A 437 0.00 -4.73 -8.32
CA ALA A 437 0.16 -3.72 -9.38
C ALA A 437 -0.15 -2.29 -8.88
N CYS A 438 -1.17 -2.14 -8.04
CA CYS A 438 -1.47 -0.85 -7.42
C CYS A 438 -0.38 -0.38 -6.47
N TYR A 439 0.18 -1.32 -5.70
CA TYR A 439 1.31 -1.01 -4.85
C TYR A 439 2.55 -0.62 -5.68
N LYS A 440 2.84 -1.37 -6.75
CA LYS A 440 3.91 -1.04 -7.71
C LYS A 440 3.74 0.38 -8.25
N ARG A 441 2.53 0.73 -8.69
CA ARG A 441 2.20 2.07 -9.21
C ARG A 441 2.51 3.17 -8.20
N GLY A 442 2.08 3.03 -6.94
CA GLY A 442 2.35 4.03 -5.91
C GLY A 442 3.84 4.17 -5.60
N LEU A 443 4.56 3.05 -5.50
CA LEU A 443 6.02 3.07 -5.27
C LEU A 443 6.80 3.68 -6.45
N ASP A 444 6.40 3.36 -7.68
CA ASP A 444 7.01 3.89 -8.89
C ASP A 444 6.79 5.40 -9.01
N GLU A 445 5.61 5.90 -8.61
CA GLU A 445 5.33 7.34 -8.55
C GLU A 445 6.29 8.06 -7.58
N LEU A 446 6.47 7.53 -6.37
CA LEU A 446 7.41 8.08 -5.40
C LEU A 446 8.86 8.06 -5.92
N ALA A 447 9.27 6.95 -6.53
CA ALA A 447 10.59 6.80 -7.13
C ALA A 447 10.82 7.81 -8.28
N ASN A 448 9.81 7.98 -9.14
CA ASN A 448 9.85 8.92 -10.26
C ASN A 448 9.92 10.37 -9.77
N LYS A 449 9.14 10.74 -8.74
CA LYS A 449 9.20 12.07 -8.12
C LYS A 449 10.60 12.36 -7.56
N ALA A 450 11.16 11.42 -6.80
CA ALA A 450 12.51 11.54 -6.26
C ALA A 450 13.57 11.66 -7.37
N LEU A 451 13.41 10.92 -8.48
CA LEU A 451 14.29 10.99 -9.63
C LEU A 451 14.19 12.35 -10.35
N GLN A 452 12.97 12.86 -10.57
CA GLN A 452 12.72 14.17 -11.17
C GLN A 452 13.32 15.30 -10.34
N ASP A 453 13.12 15.28 -9.02
CA ASP A 453 13.71 16.28 -8.11
C ASP A 453 15.24 16.23 -8.14
N ALA A 454 15.83 15.03 -8.20
CA ALA A 454 17.28 14.86 -8.32
C ALA A 454 17.84 15.29 -9.69
N LEU A 455 16.99 15.34 -10.71
CA LEU A 455 17.31 15.74 -12.08
C LEU A 455 17.04 17.23 -12.36
N ARG A 456 16.20 17.88 -11.55
CA ARG A 456 15.81 19.27 -11.73
C ARG A 456 17.06 20.16 -11.79
N GLY A 457 17.14 20.96 -12.84
CA GLY A 457 18.25 21.89 -13.08
C GLY A 457 19.51 21.28 -13.71
N LYS A 458 19.61 19.96 -13.83
CA LYS A 458 20.79 19.30 -14.41
C LYS A 458 20.83 19.27 -15.94
N PHE A 459 19.73 19.63 -16.59
CA PHE A 459 19.60 19.65 -18.05
C PHE A 459 19.63 21.07 -18.65
N HIS A 460 19.97 22.10 -17.86
CA HIS A 460 19.98 23.48 -18.35
C HIS A 460 21.26 23.86 -19.14
N ASP A 461 22.34 23.10 -19.03
CA ASP A 461 23.64 23.44 -19.64
C ASP A 461 24.05 22.58 -20.85
N GLU A 462 23.22 21.63 -21.30
CA GLU A 462 23.58 20.75 -22.41
C GLU A 462 22.81 21.11 -23.68
N THR A 463 23.47 21.93 -24.51
CA THR A 463 23.07 22.26 -25.88
C THR A 463 22.64 21.03 -26.68
N GLY A 464 21.34 20.98 -27.01
CA GLY A 464 20.77 20.39 -28.23
C GLY A 464 20.67 18.87 -28.36
N LYS A 465 21.64 18.08 -27.88
CA LYS A 465 21.68 16.64 -28.21
C LYS A 465 20.86 15.75 -27.27
N LEU A 466 20.91 15.97 -25.94
CA LEU A 466 20.16 15.12 -25.01
C LEU A 466 18.64 15.31 -25.12
N SER A 467 18.20 16.55 -25.38
CA SER A 467 16.77 16.89 -25.52
C SER A 467 16.10 16.16 -26.69
N GLU A 468 16.78 16.06 -27.84
CA GLU A 468 16.21 15.42 -29.03
C GLU A 468 16.13 13.89 -28.92
N GLU A 469 17.08 13.25 -28.24
CA GLU A 469 17.06 11.79 -28.00
C GLU A 469 16.10 11.39 -26.86
N PHE A 470 15.90 12.25 -25.86
CA PHE A 470 14.92 12.00 -24.80
C PHE A 470 13.49 12.17 -25.28
N GLN A 471 13.22 13.17 -26.15
CA GLN A 471 11.88 13.40 -26.71
C GLN A 471 11.47 12.40 -27.79
N ARG A 472 12.42 11.70 -28.43
CA ARG A 472 12.12 10.68 -29.45
C ARG A 472 11.79 9.30 -28.87
N ASN A 473 12.11 9.05 -27.60
CA ASN A 473 12.01 7.74 -26.96
C ASN A 473 11.03 7.69 -25.77
N TRP A 474 10.19 8.70 -25.61
CA TRP A 474 9.06 8.74 -24.67
C TRP A 474 7.73 8.69 -25.42
#